data_AF-A0A151QVP1-F1
#
_entry.id   AF-A0A151QVP1-F1
#
_cell.length_a   1.000
_cell.length_b   1.000
_cell.length_c   1.000
_cell.angle_alpha   90.00
_cell.angle_beta   90.00
_cell.angle_gamma   90.00
#
_symmetry.space_group_name_H-M   'P 1'
#
loop_
_entity.id
_entity.type
_entity.pdbx_description
1 polymer ?
#
loop_
_entity_poly.entity_id
_entity_poly.type
_entity_poly.pdbx_seq_one_letter_code
_entity_poly.pdbx_strand_id
1 'polypeptide(L)'
;IHTLLNIYGVLFTLTTSKPYFEAITKQIEDWNQTNKVCRHTLLSALSNDLFDVYCSYKESKDIWESLSLKYIAEDVVRQRCIIGNYYHWTMIKKKESTISYLRI
;
A
#
# COMPACT_ATOMS: atom_id res chain seq x y z
N ILE A 1 32.01 -27.29 -5.12
CA ILE A 1 32.75 -26.68 -6.25
C ILE A 1 31.79 -25.75 -7.00
N HIS A 2 31.30 -24.69 -6.33
CA HIS A 2 30.31 -23.75 -6.89
C HIS A 2 30.75 -22.28 -6.76
N THR A 3 31.89 -22.02 -6.12
CA THR A 3 32.37 -20.67 -5.83
C THR A 3 33.17 -20.09 -6.98
N LEU A 4 34.07 -20.86 -7.60
CA LEU A 4 34.95 -20.39 -8.67
C LEU A 4 34.18 -20.01 -9.96
N LEU A 5 33.17 -20.82 -10.33
CA LEU A 5 32.32 -20.56 -11.49
C LEU A 5 31.49 -19.27 -11.34
N ASN A 6 31.11 -18.93 -10.10
CA ASN A 6 30.34 -17.73 -9.78
C ASN A 6 31.17 -16.44 -10.00
N ILE A 7 32.46 -16.47 -9.65
CA ILE A 7 33.35 -15.30 -9.81
C ILE A 7 33.66 -15.03 -11.29
N TYR A 8 33.90 -16.07 -12.09
CA TYR A 8 34.05 -15.92 -13.55
C TYR A 8 32.75 -15.51 -14.24
N GLY A 9 31.60 -16.00 -13.77
CA GLY A 9 30.28 -15.58 -14.26
C GLY A 9 30.01 -14.08 -14.00
N VAL A 10 30.35 -13.59 -12.80
CA VAL A 10 30.28 -12.16 -12.47
C VAL A 10 31.24 -11.34 -13.32
N LEU A 11 32.48 -11.79 -13.52
CA LEU A 11 33.46 -11.10 -14.36
C LEU A 11 33.01 -10.99 -15.82
N PHE A 12 32.36 -12.03 -16.35
CA PHE A 12 31.76 -12.03 -17.69
C PHE A 12 30.61 -11.02 -17.83
N THR A 13 29.79 -10.87 -16.79
CA THR A 13 28.70 -9.88 -16.77
C THR A 13 29.19 -8.43 -16.71
N LEU A 14 30.38 -8.20 -16.13
CA LEU A 14 30.98 -6.88 -15.99
C LEU A 14 31.83 -6.46 -17.21
N THR A 15 32.27 -7.41 -18.03
CA THR A 15 33.17 -7.20 -19.19
C THR A 15 32.45 -7.20 -20.54
N THR A 16 31.20 -7.68 -20.60
CA THR A 16 30.41 -7.67 -21.83
C THR A 16 29.56 -6.41 -21.93
N SER A 17 29.61 -5.76 -23.09
CA SER A 17 28.84 -4.56 -23.40
C SER A 17 27.34 -4.81 -23.24
N LYS A 18 26.64 -3.80 -22.69
CA LYS A 18 25.19 -3.71 -22.45
C LYS A 18 24.35 -4.37 -23.57
N PRO A 19 23.41 -5.30 -23.26
CA PRO A 19 22.49 -5.81 -24.26
C PRO A 19 21.70 -4.65 -24.86
N TYR A 20 21.96 -4.44 -26.13
CA TYR A 20 21.61 -3.29 -26.95
C TYR A 20 20.16 -3.43 -27.39
N PHE A 21 19.29 -2.52 -26.92
CA PHE A 21 17.87 -2.36 -27.28
C PHE A 21 16.91 -3.52 -26.91
N GLU A 22 17.30 -4.78 -27.10
CA GLU A 22 16.47 -5.98 -26.92
C GLU A 22 16.17 -6.30 -25.44
N ALA A 23 17.10 -5.97 -24.54
CA ALA A 23 16.87 -6.07 -23.09
C ALA A 23 15.89 -4.99 -22.58
N ILE A 24 15.85 -3.82 -23.22
CA ILE A 24 14.90 -2.75 -22.88
C ILE A 24 13.49 -3.17 -23.31
N THR A 25 13.34 -3.73 -24.51
CA THR A 25 12.04 -4.23 -24.99
C THR A 25 11.52 -5.38 -24.14
N LYS A 26 12.39 -6.32 -23.74
CA LYS A 26 12.00 -7.42 -22.85
C LYS A 26 11.59 -6.90 -21.46
N GLN A 27 12.35 -5.96 -20.88
CA GLN A 27 11.99 -5.36 -19.60
C GLN A 27 10.66 -4.61 -19.63
N ILE A 28 10.34 -3.93 -20.74
CA ILE A 28 9.05 -3.26 -20.93
C ILE A 28 7.91 -4.28 -21.04
N GLU A 29 8.12 -5.37 -21.78
CA GLU A 29 7.13 -6.47 -21.89
C GLU A 29 6.88 -7.13 -20.54
N ASP A 30 7.96 -7.47 -19.82
CA ASP A 30 7.90 -8.05 -18.47
C ASP A 30 7.17 -7.10 -17.51
N TRP A 31 7.49 -5.80 -17.54
CA TRP A 31 6.81 -4.78 -16.74
C TRP A 31 5.32 -4.68 -17.08
N ASN A 32 4.96 -4.67 -18.37
CA ASN A 32 3.57 -4.63 -18.81
C ASN A 32 2.79 -5.87 -18.33
N GLN A 33 3.41 -7.05 -18.40
CA GLN A 33 2.78 -8.28 -17.94
C GLN A 33 2.59 -8.27 -16.42
N THR A 34 3.62 -7.87 -15.66
CA THR A 34 3.50 -7.71 -14.21
C THR A 34 2.43 -6.68 -13.84
N ASN A 35 2.40 -5.53 -14.51
CA ASN A 35 1.39 -4.49 -14.28
C ASN A 35 -0.03 -5.00 -14.53
N LYS A 36 -0.26 -5.76 -15.61
CA LYS A 36 -1.56 -6.39 -15.90
C LYS A 36 -2.00 -7.34 -14.78
N VAL A 37 -1.10 -8.21 -14.32
CA VAL A 37 -1.38 -9.18 -13.25
C VAL A 37 -1.67 -8.45 -11.94
N CYS A 38 -0.81 -7.51 -11.53
CA CYS A 38 -1.00 -6.74 -10.31
C CYS A 38 -2.30 -5.94 -10.33
N ARG A 39 -2.62 -5.30 -11.46
CA ARG A 39 -3.86 -4.54 -11.63
C ARG A 39 -5.09 -5.43 -11.51
N HIS A 40 -5.08 -6.60 -12.14
CA HIS A 40 -6.19 -7.55 -12.02
C HIS A 40 -6.40 -8.00 -10.58
N THR A 41 -5.31 -8.37 -9.88
CA THR A 41 -5.36 -8.79 -8.47
C THR A 41 -5.87 -7.69 -7.54
N LEU A 42 -5.43 -6.44 -7.74
CA LEU A 42 -5.91 -5.31 -6.95
C LEU A 42 -7.41 -5.11 -7.17
N LEU A 43 -7.85 -5.04 -8.44
CA LEU A 43 -9.25 -4.80 -8.77
C LEU A 43 -10.16 -5.95 -8.29
N SER A 44 -9.72 -7.20 -8.33
CA SER A 44 -10.51 -8.34 -7.86
C SER A 44 -10.69 -8.40 -6.34
N ALA A 45 -9.85 -7.71 -5.58
CA ALA A 45 -9.97 -7.58 -4.13
C ALA A 45 -10.90 -6.42 -3.70
N LEU A 46 -11.30 -5.54 -4.62
CA LEU A 46 -12.16 -4.40 -4.32
C LEU A 46 -13.65 -4.80 -4.27
N SER A 47 -14.43 -4.07 -3.47
CA SER A 47 -15.89 -4.09 -3.58
C SER A 47 -16.34 -3.47 -4.89
N ASN A 48 -17.56 -3.78 -5.34
CA ASN A 48 -18.11 -3.25 -6.59
C ASN A 48 -18.05 -1.71 -6.66
N ASP A 49 -18.41 -1.03 -5.58
CA ASP A 49 -18.39 0.44 -5.52
C ASP A 49 -16.99 1.04 -5.74
N LEU A 50 -15.95 0.37 -5.24
CA LEU A 50 -14.56 0.81 -5.45
C LEU A 50 -14.05 0.37 -6.82
N PHE A 51 -14.44 -0.82 -7.27
CA PHE A 51 -14.06 -1.33 -8.59
C PHE A 51 -14.44 -0.35 -9.70
N ASP A 52 -15.68 0.16 -9.70
CA ASP A 52 -16.16 1.09 -10.73
C ASP A 52 -15.33 2.38 -10.82
N VAL A 53 -14.77 2.83 -9.69
CA VAL A 53 -13.90 4.01 -9.65
C VAL A 53 -12.50 3.68 -10.19
N TYR A 54 -11.93 2.56 -9.74
CA TYR A 54 -10.52 2.22 -9.99
C TYR A 54 -10.29 1.42 -11.28
N CYS A 55 -11.32 0.84 -11.89
CA CYS A 55 -11.16 0.03 -13.11
C CYS A 55 -10.63 0.85 -14.31
N SER A 56 -10.83 2.17 -14.30
CA SER A 56 -10.36 3.09 -15.35
C SER A 56 -8.84 3.32 -15.36
N TYR A 57 -8.16 3.03 -14.24
CA TYR A 57 -6.73 3.25 -14.08
C TYR A 57 -5.94 2.24 -14.91
N LYS A 58 -4.84 2.68 -15.53
CA LYS A 58 -4.01 1.82 -16.41
C LYS A 58 -2.87 1.14 -15.66
N GLU A 59 -2.34 1.79 -14.63
CA GLU A 59 -1.22 1.27 -13.85
C GLU A 59 -1.70 0.77 -12.49
N SER A 60 -1.23 -0.41 -12.10
CA SER A 60 -1.49 -0.96 -10.77
C SER A 60 -0.92 -0.08 -9.66
N LYS A 61 0.17 0.65 -9.97
CA LYS A 61 0.82 1.59 -9.06
C LYS A 61 -0.13 2.71 -8.64
N ASP A 62 -0.80 3.34 -9.59
CA ASP A 62 -1.71 4.46 -9.33
C ASP A 62 -2.93 4.02 -8.49
N ILE A 63 -3.45 2.82 -8.74
CA ILE A 63 -4.51 2.20 -7.92
C ILE A 63 -4.01 2.02 -6.49
N TRP A 64 -2.83 1.43 -6.31
CA TRP A 64 -2.23 1.19 -5.00
C TRP A 64 -1.97 2.49 -4.22
N GLU A 65 -1.40 3.51 -4.86
CA GLU A 65 -1.09 4.79 -4.22
C GLU A 65 -2.37 5.52 -3.79
N SER A 66 -3.40 5.55 -4.65
CA SER A 66 -4.68 6.17 -4.31
C SER A 66 -5.38 5.47 -3.15
N LEU A 67 -5.44 4.13 -3.17
CA LEU A 67 -6.01 3.35 -2.08
C LEU A 67 -5.23 3.56 -0.78
N SER A 68 -3.91 3.53 -0.85
CA SER A 68 -3.04 3.75 0.32
C SER A 68 -3.32 5.11 0.97
N LEU A 69 -3.40 6.17 0.18
CA LEU A 69 -3.69 7.51 0.69
C LEU A 69 -5.08 7.59 1.32
N LYS A 70 -6.10 7.01 0.68
CA LYS A 70 -7.47 6.98 1.20
C LYS A 70 -7.54 6.27 2.55
N TYR A 71 -6.99 5.06 2.65
CA TYR A 71 -7.04 4.27 3.88
C TYR A 71 -6.19 4.84 5.00
N ILE A 72 -5.02 5.43 4.70
CA ILE A 72 -4.21 6.13 5.72
C ILE A 72 -4.99 7.32 6.28
N ALA A 73 -5.65 8.10 5.42
CA ALA A 73 -6.45 9.25 5.87
C ALA A 73 -7.67 8.80 6.70
N GLU A 74 -8.40 7.77 6.25
CA GLU A 74 -9.54 7.21 6.98
C GLU A 74 -9.13 6.66 8.35
N ASP A 75 -8.00 5.96 8.44
CA ASP A 75 -7.50 5.42 9.71
C ASP A 75 -7.15 6.54 10.70
N VAL A 76 -6.46 7.58 10.25
CA VAL A 76 -6.14 8.75 11.09
C VAL A 76 -7.41 9.43 11.62
N VAL A 77 -8.44 9.59 10.78
CA VAL A 77 -9.73 10.17 11.19
C VAL A 77 -10.43 9.27 12.20
N ARG A 78 -10.45 7.96 11.97
CA ARG A 78 -11.06 6.97 12.86
C ARG A 78 -10.38 6.98 14.23
N GLN A 79 -9.05 7.00 14.27
CA GLN A 79 -8.28 7.08 15.51
C GLN A 79 -8.63 8.35 16.30
N ARG A 80 -8.67 9.52 15.63
CA ARG A 80 -9.06 10.78 16.27
C ARG A 80 -10.47 10.74 16.86
N CYS A 81 -11.42 10.13 16.14
CA CYS A 81 -12.78 9.95 16.60
C CYS A 81 -12.85 9.08 17.87
N ILE A 82 -12.13 7.95 17.88
CA ILE A 82 -12.05 7.06 19.05
C ILE A 82 -11.48 7.80 20.26
N ILE A 83 -10.39 8.55 20.07
CA ILE A 83 -9.76 9.34 21.15
C ILE A 83 -10.73 10.40 21.69
N GLY A 84 -11.41 11.14 20.81
CA GLY A 84 -12.41 12.14 21.20
C GLY A 84 -13.56 11.53 22.02
N ASN A 85 -14.08 10.39 21.58
CA ASN A 85 -15.14 9.66 22.29
C ASN A 85 -14.68 9.17 23.67
N TYR A 86 -13.45 8.69 23.79
CA TYR A 86 -12.86 8.30 25.06
C TYR A 86 -12.77 9.48 26.03
N TYR A 87 -12.27 10.64 25.57
CA TYR A 87 -12.22 11.84 26.40
C TYR A 87 -13.62 12.33 26.80
N HIS A 88 -14.58 12.30 25.88
CA HIS A 88 -15.96 12.66 26.20
C HIS A 88 -16.55 11.76 27.30
N TRP A 89 -16.38 10.45 27.16
CA TRP A 89 -16.84 9.48 28.15
C TRP A 89 -16.17 9.67 29.52
N THR A 90 -14.86 9.86 29.56
CA THR A 90 -14.12 10.10 30.83
C THR A 90 -14.56 11.39 31.52
N MET A 91 -14.86 12.45 30.74
CA MET A 91 -15.37 13.72 31.27
C MET A 91 -16.77 13.57 31.87
N ILE A 92 -17.69 12.86 31.20
CA ILE A 92 -19.02 12.56 31.74
C ILE A 92 -18.90 11.77 33.05
N LYS A 93 -18.11 10.69 33.05
CA LYS A 93 -17.89 9.85 34.23
C LYS A 93 -17.36 10.65 35.42
N LYS A 94 -16.39 11.54 35.19
CA LYS A 94 -15.85 12.42 36.25
C LYS A 94 -16.91 13.37 36.80
N LYS A 95 -17.71 13.98 35.91
CA LYS A 95 -18.82 14.88 36.31
C LYS A 95 -19.86 14.14 37.16
N GLU A 96 -20.23 12.92 36.78
CA GLU A 96 -21.15 12.08 37.55
C GLU A 96 -20.61 11.74 38.94
N SER A 97 -19.32 11.40 39.04
CA SER A 97 -18.65 11.22 40.33
C SER A 97 -18.72 12.49 41.18
N THR A 98 -18.36 13.65 40.63
CA THR A 98 -18.39 14.92 41.37
C THR A 98 -19.79 15.33 41.83
N ILE A 99 -20.82 15.15 40.98
CA ILE A 99 -22.21 15.45 41.35
C ILE A 99 -22.69 14.52 42.47
N SER A 100 -22.24 13.26 42.48
CA SER A 100 -22.59 12.30 43.52
C SER A 100 -21.99 12.68 44.88
N TYR A 101 -20.75 13.21 44.92
CA TYR A 101 -20.12 13.69 46.16
C TYR A 101 -20.76 14.98 46.72
N LEU A 102 -21.28 15.86 45.86
CA LEU A 102 -21.92 17.12 46.28
C LEU A 102 -23.38 16.95 46.74
N ARG A 103 -23.95 15.74 46.60
CA ARG A 103 -25.32 15.39 47.02
C ARG A 103 -25.39 14.66 48.37
N ILE A 104 -24.24 14.36 48.99
CA ILE A 104 -24.09 13.78 50.32
C ILE A 104 -23.82 14.92 51.31
#